data_AF-A0A4P8S8F6-F1
#
_entry.id   AF-A0A4P8S8F6-F1
#
_cell.length_a   1.000
_cell.length_b   1.000
_cell.length_c   1.000
_cell.angle_alpha   90.00
_cell.angle_beta   90.00
_cell.angle_gamma   90.00
#
_symmetry.space_group_name_H-M   'P 1'
#
loop_
_entity.id
_entity.type
_entity.pdbx_description
1 polymer ?
#
loop_
_entity_poly.entity_id
_entity_poly.type
_entity_poly.pdbx_seq_one_letter_code
_entity_poly.pdbx_strand_id
1 'polypeptide(L)'
;MKNIIYLYGSILLVPVIINYGLLTWSAPGVSTDANPWLGFLGSFLGFIGAISIALLNNSNQKKRDFEQEKKNNRSFILLHDFHGPLGLKTIKTHENSRLIRTEGYESLLGKVSKVDFDSTSTSYIKISQFGNSDVILNCNICISSMDDDSNKFPDIVVNTGIIEKQIELFIPVVPSEIEKGQVINLTKIVIEYSTLMNERMKYIMDFDRLKEFHFVINEKNEDVTLFEFDITGSKWSYPNKSKNDD
;
A
#
# COMPACT_ATOMS: atom_id res chain seq x y z
N MET A 1 -3.52 0.34 -34.43
CA MET A 1 -4.06 1.43 -35.28
C MET A 1 -4.67 0.93 -36.59
N LYS A 2 -3.97 0.15 -37.43
CA LYS A 2 -4.53 -0.38 -38.70
C LYS A 2 -5.89 -1.09 -38.54
N ASN A 3 -6.05 -1.95 -37.52
CA ASN A 3 -7.30 -2.68 -37.28
C ASN A 3 -8.48 -1.78 -36.91
N ILE A 4 -8.23 -0.63 -36.27
CA ILE A 4 -9.27 0.35 -35.92
C ILE A 4 -9.75 1.09 -37.17
N ILE A 5 -8.84 1.41 -38.09
CA ILE A 5 -9.18 2.06 -39.37
C ILE A 5 -10.03 1.14 -40.24
N TYR A 6 -9.68 -0.16 -40.33
CA TYR A 6 -10.50 -1.13 -41.08
C TYR A 6 -11.88 -1.36 -40.45
N LEU A 7 -11.99 -1.33 -39.11
CA LEU A 7 -13.26 -1.44 -38.40
C LEU A 7 -14.17 -0.24 -38.70
N TYR A 8 -13.68 0.99 -38.57
CA TYR A 8 -14.48 2.18 -38.87
C TYR A 8 -14.81 2.31 -40.36
N GLY A 9 -13.87 1.93 -41.24
CA GLY A 9 -14.10 1.90 -42.69
C GLY A 9 -15.18 0.90 -43.10
N SER A 10 -15.18 -0.30 -42.52
CA SER A 10 -16.22 -1.30 -42.77
C SER A 10 -17.59 -0.89 -42.21
N ILE A 11 -17.63 -0.29 -41.02
CA ILE A 11 -18.86 0.27 -40.43
C ILE A 11 -19.49 1.34 -41.34
N LEU A 12 -18.68 2.22 -41.95
CA LEU A 12 -19.21 3.24 -42.86
C LEU A 12 -19.65 2.68 -44.22
N LEU A 13 -19.07 1.56 -44.66
CA LEU A 13 -19.44 0.89 -45.92
C LEU A 13 -20.73 0.06 -45.82
N VAL A 14 -21.05 -0.48 -44.64
CA VAL A 14 -22.27 -1.30 -44.44
C VAL A 14 -23.56 -0.58 -44.85
N PRO A 15 -23.80 0.70 -44.47
CA PRO A 15 -24.96 1.46 -44.94
C PRO A 15 -25.00 1.62 -46.46
N VAL A 16 -23.84 1.85 -47.10
CA VAL A 16 -23.73 2.03 -48.55
C VAL A 16 -24.10 0.73 -49.27
N ILE A 17 -23.62 -0.41 -48.76
CA ILE A 17 -23.91 -1.74 -49.30
C ILE A 17 -25.38 -2.12 -49.11
N ILE A 18 -25.94 -1.90 -47.90
CA ILE A 18 -27.36 -2.15 -47.61
C ILE A 18 -28.26 -1.29 -48.49
N ASN A 19 -27.92 -0.01 -48.65
CA ASN A 19 -28.67 0.93 -49.49
C ASN A 19 -28.62 0.52 -50.96
N TYR A 20 -27.45 0.16 -51.48
CA TYR A 20 -27.30 -0.34 -52.86
C TYR A 20 -28.08 -1.64 -53.06
N GLY A 21 -28.00 -2.58 -52.12
CA GLY A 21 -28.73 -3.86 -52.22
C GLY A 21 -30.25 -3.71 -52.18
N LEU A 22 -30.79 -2.79 -51.37
CA LEU A 22 -32.23 -2.63 -51.17
C LEU A 22 -32.88 -1.63 -52.15
N LEU A 23 -32.18 -0.57 -52.58
CA LEU A 23 -32.74 0.46 -53.47
C LEU A 23 -32.48 0.24 -54.96
N THR A 24 -31.51 -0.62 -55.34
CA THR A 24 -31.26 -0.92 -56.76
C THR A 24 -32.27 -1.93 -57.32
N TRP A 25 -33.01 -2.64 -56.45
CA TRP A 25 -34.00 -3.65 -56.83
C TRP A 25 -35.38 -3.27 -56.28
N SER A 26 -36.02 -2.28 -56.91
CA SER A 26 -37.40 -1.90 -56.59
C SER A 26 -38.36 -2.89 -57.23
N ALA A 27 -39.10 -3.65 -56.42
CA ALA A 27 -40.22 -4.45 -56.92
C ALA A 27 -41.26 -3.51 -57.58
N PRO A 28 -41.76 -3.82 -58.80
CA PRO A 28 -42.68 -2.95 -59.50
C PRO A 28 -43.98 -2.76 -58.69
N GLY A 29 -44.36 -1.50 -58.43
CA GLY A 29 -45.61 -1.15 -57.73
C GLY A 29 -45.46 -0.57 -56.32
N VAL A 30 -44.24 -0.42 -55.79
CA VAL A 30 -44.01 0.20 -54.46
C VAL A 30 -43.62 1.66 -54.64
N SER A 31 -44.45 2.60 -54.15
CA SER A 31 -44.10 4.01 -54.08
C SER A 31 -43.08 4.22 -52.97
N THR A 32 -41.82 4.43 -53.33
CA THR A 32 -40.80 4.82 -52.35
C THR A 32 -40.94 6.30 -52.05
N ASP A 33 -41.20 6.66 -50.79
CA ASP A 33 -41.11 8.04 -50.30
C ASP A 33 -39.78 8.68 -50.68
N ALA A 34 -39.74 10.01 -50.74
CA ALA A 34 -38.63 10.75 -51.34
C ALA A 34 -37.30 10.69 -50.57
N ASN A 35 -37.22 10.17 -49.33
CA ASN A 35 -35.94 10.10 -48.58
C ASN A 35 -35.82 9.07 -47.41
N PRO A 36 -36.26 7.79 -47.53
CA PRO A 36 -36.06 6.74 -46.52
C PRO A 36 -34.60 6.58 -46.05
N TRP A 37 -33.66 6.88 -46.95
CA TRP A 37 -32.21 6.84 -46.69
C TRP A 37 -31.77 7.74 -45.54
N LEU A 38 -32.30 8.97 -45.45
CA LEU A 38 -31.91 9.90 -44.39
C LEU A 38 -32.31 9.39 -43.00
N GLY A 39 -33.48 8.75 -42.88
CA GLY A 39 -33.94 8.12 -41.65
C GLY A 39 -33.11 6.91 -41.24
N PHE A 40 -32.73 6.07 -42.22
CA PHE A 40 -31.82 4.93 -41.99
C PHE A 40 -30.42 5.39 -41.57
N LEU A 41 -29.83 6.35 -42.28
CA LEU A 41 -28.50 6.90 -41.96
C LEU A 41 -28.49 7.53 -40.56
N GLY A 42 -29.51 8.31 -40.22
CA GLY A 42 -29.66 8.89 -38.88
C GLY A 42 -29.73 7.82 -37.78
N SER A 43 -30.52 6.77 -38.01
CA SER A 43 -30.66 5.64 -37.06
C SER A 43 -29.37 4.84 -36.92
N PHE A 44 -28.67 4.59 -38.04
CA PHE A 44 -27.39 3.88 -38.07
C PHE A 44 -26.29 4.66 -37.34
N LEU A 45 -26.16 5.96 -37.62
CA LEU A 45 -25.21 6.83 -36.92
C LEU A 45 -25.55 6.94 -35.43
N GLY A 46 -26.83 7.01 -35.08
CA GLY A 46 -27.29 6.95 -33.69
C GLY A 46 -26.87 5.66 -32.99
N PHE A 47 -27.02 4.51 -33.64
CA PHE A 47 -26.60 3.20 -33.12
C PHE A 47 -25.08 3.10 -32.93
N ILE A 48 -24.29 3.50 -33.92
CA ILE A 48 -22.82 3.53 -33.83
C ILE A 48 -22.36 4.51 -32.74
N GLY A 49 -23.02 5.68 -32.64
CA GLY A 49 -22.78 6.64 -31.56
C GLY A 49 -23.04 6.04 -30.19
N ALA A 50 -24.19 5.38 -30.00
CA ALA A 50 -24.55 4.70 -28.75
C ALA A 50 -23.54 3.62 -28.36
N ILE A 51 -23.11 2.76 -29.30
CA ILE A 51 -22.07 1.75 -29.06
C ILE A 51 -20.76 2.41 -28.66
N SER A 52 -20.35 3.46 -29.38
CA SER A 52 -19.08 4.15 -29.12
C SER A 52 -19.07 4.76 -27.71
N ILE A 53 -20.17 5.41 -27.32
CA ILE A 53 -20.34 5.95 -25.96
C ILE A 53 -20.34 4.83 -24.92
N ALA A 54 -21.03 3.72 -25.17
CA ALA A 54 -21.06 2.58 -24.25
C ALA A 54 -19.66 1.97 -24.04
N LEU A 55 -18.86 1.82 -25.11
CA LEU A 55 -17.49 1.32 -25.03
C LEU A 55 -16.58 2.28 -24.26
N LEU A 56 -16.68 3.59 -24.52
CA LEU A 56 -15.92 4.61 -23.78
C LEU A 56 -16.30 4.61 -22.31
N ASN A 57 -17.59 4.54 -21.99
CA ASN A 57 -18.06 4.51 -20.61
C ASN A 57 -17.58 3.25 -19.87
N ASN A 58 -17.66 2.07 -20.51
CA ASN A 58 -17.16 0.83 -19.93
C ASN A 58 -15.64 0.90 -19.67
N SER A 59 -14.85 1.43 -20.61
CA SER A 59 -13.41 1.63 -20.42
C SER A 59 -13.10 2.56 -19.24
N ASN A 60 -13.82 3.69 -19.15
CA ASN A 60 -13.66 4.64 -18.05
C ASN A 60 -14.11 4.04 -16.71
N GLN A 61 -15.19 3.26 -16.71
CA GLN A 61 -15.68 2.57 -15.52
C GLN A 61 -14.65 1.55 -15.02
N LYS A 62 -14.11 0.70 -15.88
CA LYS A 62 -13.04 -0.25 -15.51
C LYS A 62 -11.83 0.43 -14.88
N LYS A 63 -11.41 1.58 -15.44
CA LYS A 63 -10.32 2.37 -14.86
C LYS A 63 -10.67 2.90 -13.47
N ARG A 64 -11.88 3.41 -13.28
CA ARG A 64 -12.35 3.91 -11.98
C ARG A 64 -12.45 2.79 -10.95
N ASP A 65 -12.97 1.64 -11.36
CA ASP A 65 -13.14 0.47 -10.49
C ASP A 65 -11.78 -0.05 -10.04
N PHE A 66 -10.80 -0.16 -10.95
CA PHE A 66 -9.44 -0.56 -10.63
C PHE A 66 -8.74 0.42 -9.68
N GLU A 67 -8.87 1.72 -9.91
CA GLU A 67 -8.29 2.74 -9.02
C GLU A 67 -8.98 2.76 -7.64
N GLN A 68 -10.29 2.47 -7.59
CA GLN A 68 -11.00 2.32 -6.34
C GLN A 68 -10.58 1.04 -5.61
N GLU A 69 -10.39 -0.06 -6.32
CA GLU A 69 -9.92 -1.33 -5.78
C GLU A 69 -8.51 -1.21 -5.18
N LYS A 70 -7.59 -0.53 -5.87
CA LYS A 70 -6.28 -0.15 -5.33
C LYS A 70 -6.41 0.56 -3.99
N LYS A 71 -7.16 1.67 -3.97
CA LYS A 71 -7.39 2.46 -2.75
C LYS A 71 -8.01 1.65 -1.62
N ASN A 72 -8.98 0.81 -1.93
CA ASN A 72 -9.66 -0.03 -0.95
C ASN A 72 -8.74 -1.11 -0.37
N ASN A 73 -7.74 -1.58 -1.13
CA ASN A 73 -6.77 -2.60 -0.71
C ASN A 73 -5.48 -1.99 -0.14
N ARG A 74 -5.47 -0.68 0.15
CA ARG A 74 -4.35 -0.09 0.88
C ARG A 74 -4.31 -0.65 2.29
N SER A 75 -3.13 -1.11 2.67
CA SER A 75 -2.77 -1.36 4.06
C SER A 75 -1.76 -0.31 4.49
N PHE A 76 -1.74 -0.07 5.79
CA PHE A 76 -0.98 0.96 6.45
C PHE A 76 -0.19 0.33 7.60
N ILE A 77 0.97 0.90 7.88
CA ILE A 77 1.81 0.46 8.99
C ILE A 77 1.38 1.20 10.25
N LEU A 78 1.29 0.46 11.36
CA LEU A 78 1.17 1.01 12.69
C LEU A 78 2.45 0.66 13.47
N LEU A 79 3.07 1.68 14.03
CA LEU A 79 4.33 1.59 14.75
C LEU A 79 4.11 1.91 16.22
N HIS A 80 4.67 1.08 17.09
CA HIS A 80 4.67 1.28 18.53
C HIS A 80 6.07 1.12 19.09
N ASP A 81 6.43 2.00 20.02
CA ASP A 81 7.55 1.77 20.90
C ASP A 81 7.17 0.69 21.93
N PHE A 82 8.04 -0.29 22.11
CA PHE A 82 7.83 -1.41 22.99
C PHE A 82 9.08 -1.70 23.81
N HIS A 83 8.96 -1.64 25.13
CA HIS A 83 10.05 -1.99 26.04
C HIS A 83 9.80 -3.39 26.63
N GLY A 84 10.78 -4.28 26.54
CA GLY A 84 10.62 -5.64 27.01
C GLY A 84 11.94 -6.40 27.19
N PRO A 85 11.88 -7.63 27.74
CA PRO A 85 13.06 -8.44 28.01
C PRO A 85 13.68 -9.00 26.72
N LEU A 86 14.98 -9.35 26.79
CA LEU A 86 15.68 -9.95 25.65
C LEU A 86 15.00 -11.24 25.20
N GLY A 87 14.78 -11.34 23.89
CA GLY A 87 14.16 -12.49 23.24
C GLY A 87 12.65 -12.57 23.38
N LEU A 88 12.02 -11.66 24.14
CA LEU A 88 10.56 -11.53 24.28
C LEU A 88 9.84 -12.80 24.79
N LYS A 89 10.56 -13.73 25.44
CA LYS A 89 10.02 -15.05 25.82
C LYS A 89 8.84 -15.00 26.78
N THR A 90 8.82 -14.01 27.66
CA THR A 90 7.78 -13.83 28.69
C THR A 90 6.62 -12.95 28.21
N ILE A 91 6.71 -12.40 27.00
CA ILE A 91 5.71 -11.49 26.44
C ILE A 91 4.67 -12.30 25.66
N LYS A 92 3.39 -12.10 25.98
CA LYS A 92 2.29 -12.65 25.17
C LYS A 92 2.24 -11.91 23.84
N THR A 93 2.54 -12.62 22.76
CA THR A 93 2.48 -12.11 21.38
C THR A 93 1.42 -12.89 20.59
N HIS A 94 1.02 -12.34 19.44
CA HIS A 94 0.20 -13.09 18.48
C HIS A 94 0.98 -14.29 17.90
N GLU A 95 0.25 -15.30 17.47
CA GLU A 95 0.83 -16.44 16.78
C GLU A 95 1.61 -15.96 15.54
N ASN A 96 2.80 -16.50 15.33
CA ASN A 96 3.72 -16.16 14.23
C ASN A 96 4.35 -14.76 14.28
N SER A 97 4.19 -13.99 15.36
CA SER A 97 4.97 -12.76 15.58
C SER A 97 6.48 -13.05 15.51
N ARG A 98 7.23 -12.13 14.91
CA ARG A 98 8.64 -12.35 14.56
C ARG A 98 9.53 -11.31 15.23
N LEU A 99 10.67 -11.76 15.74
CA LEU A 99 11.75 -10.90 16.22
C LEU A 99 12.87 -10.87 15.17
N ILE A 100 13.18 -9.69 14.66
CA ILE A 100 14.34 -9.49 13.78
C ILE A 100 15.60 -9.40 14.63
N ARG A 101 16.60 -10.22 14.31
CA ARG A 101 17.90 -10.18 14.98
C ARG A 101 18.83 -9.28 14.17
N THR A 102 18.94 -8.03 14.58
CA THR A 102 19.86 -7.05 14.00
C THR A 102 21.29 -7.30 14.50
N GLU A 103 22.29 -6.74 13.81
CA GLU A 103 23.70 -6.92 14.20
C GLU A 103 23.97 -6.44 15.63
N GLY A 104 23.51 -5.24 16.00
CA GLY A 104 23.69 -4.75 17.36
C GLY A 104 22.92 -5.53 18.42
N TYR A 105 21.77 -6.11 18.06
CA TYR A 105 21.08 -7.02 18.94
C TYR A 105 21.84 -8.33 19.16
N GLU A 106 22.46 -8.90 18.12
CA GLU A 106 23.33 -10.08 18.26
C GLU A 106 24.54 -9.78 19.14
N SER A 107 25.18 -8.62 18.95
CA SER A 107 26.27 -8.15 19.80
C SER A 107 25.84 -8.02 21.27
N LEU A 108 24.63 -7.49 21.53
CA LEU A 108 24.07 -7.40 22.88
C LEU A 108 23.83 -8.79 23.48
N LEU A 109 23.26 -9.72 22.71
CA LEU A 109 23.06 -11.11 23.16
C LEU A 109 24.38 -11.83 23.50
N GLY A 110 25.48 -11.47 22.83
CA GLY A 110 26.82 -11.99 23.14
C GLY A 110 27.43 -11.43 24.43
N LYS A 111 27.03 -10.21 24.83
CA LYS A 111 27.51 -9.54 26.05
C LYS A 111 26.72 -9.92 27.31
N VAL A 112 25.45 -10.31 27.16
CA VAL A 112 24.56 -10.63 28.29
C VAL A 112 24.58 -12.15 28.54
N SER A 113 24.65 -12.57 29.80
CA SER A 113 24.52 -13.98 30.16
C SER A 113 23.11 -14.48 29.86
N LYS A 114 22.96 -15.71 29.36
CA LYS A 114 21.64 -16.30 29.07
C LYS A 114 20.69 -16.34 30.28
N VAL A 115 21.25 -16.36 31.49
CA VAL A 115 20.49 -16.34 32.76
C VAL A 115 19.84 -14.97 32.99
N ASP A 116 20.44 -13.90 32.45
CA ASP A 116 20.00 -12.52 32.62
C ASP A 116 19.13 -12.01 31.47
N PHE A 117 18.73 -12.87 30.53
CA PHE A 117 17.92 -12.44 29.38
C PHE A 117 16.54 -11.95 29.80
N ASP A 118 15.91 -12.62 30.76
CA ASP A 118 14.58 -12.25 31.25
C ASP A 118 14.61 -11.03 32.17
N SER A 119 15.76 -10.70 32.77
CA SER A 119 15.96 -9.55 33.65
C SER A 119 16.54 -8.33 32.94
N THR A 120 17.10 -8.51 31.74
CA THR A 120 17.64 -7.43 30.93
C THR A 120 16.61 -6.99 29.89
N SER A 121 16.24 -5.72 29.93
CA SER A 121 15.29 -5.15 28.98
C SER A 121 15.99 -4.32 27.90
N THR A 122 15.36 -4.26 26.74
CA THR A 122 15.74 -3.37 25.63
C THR A 122 14.49 -2.81 24.95
N SER A 123 14.69 -1.82 24.09
CA SER A 123 13.62 -1.19 23.33
C SER A 123 13.49 -1.84 21.96
N TYR A 124 12.25 -2.01 21.52
CA TYR A 124 11.88 -2.61 20.25
C TYR A 124 10.91 -1.67 19.53
N ILE A 125 11.09 -1.52 18.24
CA ILE A 125 10.03 -1.04 17.37
C ILE A 125 9.13 -2.22 17.06
N LYS A 126 7.87 -2.11 17.49
CA LYS A 126 6.81 -3.05 17.16
C LYS A 126 6.06 -2.51 15.95
N ILE A 127 6.11 -3.26 14.86
CA ILE A 127 5.44 -2.96 13.60
C ILE A 127 4.27 -3.92 13.43
N SER A 128 3.12 -3.39 13.08
CA SER A 128 1.93 -4.15 12.67
C SER A 128 1.32 -3.48 11.46
N GLN A 129 0.46 -4.21 10.73
CA GLN A 129 -0.29 -3.61 9.64
C GLN A 129 -1.80 -3.58 9.92
N PHE A 130 -2.45 -2.53 9.42
CA PHE A 130 -3.90 -2.38 9.42
C PHE A 130 -4.39 -2.04 8.01
N GLY A 131 -5.67 -2.33 7.74
CA GLY A 131 -6.27 -2.13 6.42
C GLY A 131 -6.99 -3.39 5.94
N ASN A 132 -7.45 -3.35 4.69
CA ASN A 132 -8.22 -4.44 4.11
C ASN A 132 -7.33 -5.55 3.51
N SER A 133 -6.11 -5.23 3.10
CA SER A 133 -5.19 -6.24 2.56
C SER A 133 -4.64 -7.12 3.68
N ASP A 134 -4.61 -8.42 3.45
CA ASP A 134 -4.11 -9.41 4.40
C ASP A 134 -2.58 -9.42 4.49
N VAL A 135 -1.89 -8.82 3.50
CA VAL A 135 -0.42 -8.84 3.42
C VAL A 135 0.10 -7.53 2.82
N ILE A 136 1.30 -7.15 3.24
CA ILE A 136 2.16 -6.19 2.54
C ILE A 136 3.48 -6.87 2.15
N LEU A 137 4.09 -6.38 1.08
CA LEU A 137 5.22 -7.00 0.40
C LEU A 137 6.42 -6.06 0.39
N ASN A 138 7.62 -6.63 0.22
CA ASN A 138 8.88 -5.91 -0.02
C ASN A 138 9.12 -4.75 0.97
N CYS A 139 8.99 -5.05 2.26
CA CYS A 139 9.12 -4.05 3.32
C CYS A 139 10.59 -3.77 3.62
N ASN A 140 11.03 -2.56 3.32
CA ASN A 140 12.33 -2.02 3.70
C ASN A 140 12.15 -1.02 4.83
N ILE A 141 12.80 -1.28 5.96
CA ILE A 141 12.67 -0.54 7.21
C ILE A 141 14.04 0.05 7.54
N CYS A 142 14.10 1.36 7.71
CA CYS A 142 15.29 2.10 8.09
C CYS A 142 15.02 2.87 9.39
N ILE A 143 15.84 2.62 10.41
CA ILE A 143 15.74 3.27 11.72
C ILE A 143 17.02 4.06 11.95
N SER A 144 16.88 5.38 12.04
CA SER A 144 17.96 6.32 12.34
C SER A 144 17.92 6.71 13.81
N SER A 145 19.10 6.78 14.43
CA SER A 145 19.25 7.08 15.85
C SER A 145 20.53 7.84 16.16
N MET A 146 20.57 8.47 17.33
CA MET A 146 21.71 9.21 17.85
C MET A 146 21.89 8.96 19.35
N ASP A 147 23.08 9.23 19.87
CA ASP A 147 23.34 9.26 21.30
C ASP A 147 22.86 10.58 21.94
N ASP A 148 23.09 10.74 23.24
CA ASP A 148 22.75 11.96 23.98
C ASP A 148 23.61 13.17 23.56
N ASP A 149 24.81 12.93 23.04
CA ASP A 149 25.73 13.94 22.51
C ASP A 149 25.44 14.30 21.04
N SER A 150 24.32 13.82 20.49
CA SER A 150 23.89 14.02 19.09
C SER A 150 24.82 13.42 18.03
N ASN A 151 25.68 12.46 18.39
CA ASN A 151 26.42 11.65 17.44
C ASN A 151 25.50 10.61 16.84
N LYS A 152 25.51 10.50 15.51
CA LYS A 152 24.68 9.55 14.78
C LYS A 152 25.24 8.14 14.88
N PHE A 153 24.38 7.20 15.23
CA PHE A 153 24.67 5.78 15.05
C PHE A 153 24.45 5.36 13.59
N PRO A 154 25.08 4.26 13.14
CA PRO A 154 24.72 3.63 11.88
C PRO A 154 23.22 3.28 11.84
N ASP A 155 22.59 3.53 10.69
CA ASP A 155 21.18 3.21 10.49
C ASP A 155 20.95 1.69 10.58
N ILE A 156 19.89 1.30 11.31
CA ILE A 156 19.45 -0.10 11.34
C ILE A 156 18.55 -0.31 10.12
N VAL A 157 19.03 -1.10 9.16
CA VAL A 157 18.31 -1.42 7.92
C VAL A 157 17.82 -2.87 7.96
N VAL A 158 16.52 -3.07 7.82
CA VAL A 158 15.86 -4.37 7.85
C VAL A 158 15.00 -4.54 6.61
N ASN A 159 15.22 -5.64 5.90
CA ASN A 159 14.40 -6.01 4.75
C ASN A 159 13.58 -7.25 5.07
N THR A 160 12.27 -7.19 4.88
CA THR A 160 11.37 -8.32 5.06
C THR A 160 10.51 -8.50 3.80
N GLY A 161 10.37 -9.74 3.34
CA GLY A 161 9.66 -10.02 2.10
C GLY A 161 8.15 -9.83 2.22
N ILE A 162 7.56 -10.28 3.34
CA ILE A 162 6.11 -10.29 3.57
C ILE A 162 5.84 -10.01 5.04
N ILE A 163 4.87 -9.13 5.31
CA ILE A 163 4.26 -8.94 6.63
C ILE A 163 2.76 -9.21 6.49
N GLU A 164 2.25 -10.19 7.23
CA GLU A 164 0.84 -10.58 7.22
C GLU A 164 0.05 -9.83 8.29
N LYS A 165 -1.25 -9.72 8.09
CA LYS A 165 -2.16 -9.03 9.01
C LYS A 165 -2.25 -9.86 10.27
N GLN A 166 -2.34 -9.19 11.43
CA GLN A 166 -2.32 -9.81 12.76
C GLN A 166 -0.96 -10.39 13.19
N ILE A 167 0.08 -10.32 12.35
CA ILE A 167 1.45 -10.63 12.76
C ILE A 167 2.13 -9.34 13.22
N GLU A 168 2.84 -9.43 14.34
CA GLU A 168 3.64 -8.34 14.86
C GLU A 168 5.13 -8.60 14.58
N LEU A 169 5.81 -7.59 14.06
CA LEU A 169 7.24 -7.62 13.81
C LEU A 169 7.94 -6.77 14.86
N PHE A 170 8.85 -7.37 15.62
CA PHE A 170 9.65 -6.70 16.62
C PHE A 170 11.07 -6.48 16.09
N ILE A 171 11.52 -5.23 16.08
CA ILE A 171 12.87 -4.85 15.65
C ILE A 171 13.57 -4.17 16.83
N PRO A 172 14.61 -4.79 17.42
CA PRO A 172 15.38 -4.18 18.49
C PRO A 172 16.07 -2.90 18.03
N VAL A 173 15.94 -1.84 18.82
CA VAL A 173 16.64 -0.57 18.63
C VAL A 173 17.96 -0.64 19.37
N VAL A 174 18.91 -1.38 18.81
CA VAL A 174 20.22 -1.60 19.42
C VAL A 174 21.30 -1.41 18.35
N PRO A 175 22.06 -0.30 18.39
CA PRO A 175 23.24 -0.09 17.55
C PRO A 175 24.37 -1.09 17.85
N SER A 176 25.23 -1.36 16.86
CA SER A 176 26.31 -2.37 16.97
C SER A 176 27.34 -2.08 18.07
N GLU A 177 27.52 -0.83 18.44
CA GLU A 177 28.60 -0.38 19.34
C GLU A 177 28.13 -0.04 20.76
N ILE A 178 26.87 -0.31 21.10
CA ILE A 178 26.30 0.20 22.33
C ILE A 178 26.74 -0.56 23.60
N GLU A 179 26.93 0.20 24.68
CA GLU A 179 27.17 -0.31 26.03
C GLU A 179 25.89 -0.35 26.87
N LYS A 180 25.88 -1.20 27.90
CA LYS A 180 24.73 -1.32 28.81
C LYS A 180 24.52 0.00 29.55
N GLY A 181 23.31 0.55 29.46
CA GLY A 181 22.92 1.78 30.15
C GLY A 181 23.08 3.06 29.33
N GLN A 182 23.60 2.98 28.10
CA GLN A 182 23.55 4.10 27.17
C GLN A 182 22.12 4.35 26.68
N VAL A 183 21.77 5.62 26.56
CA VAL A 183 20.48 6.08 26.04
C VAL A 183 20.58 6.24 24.53
N ILE A 184 19.52 5.83 23.83
CA ILE A 184 19.41 5.98 22.37
C ILE A 184 18.23 6.88 22.09
N ASN A 185 18.46 7.94 21.33
CA ASN A 185 17.42 8.83 20.86
C ASN A 185 17.11 8.49 19.40
N LEU A 186 15.88 8.07 19.13
CA LEU A 186 15.40 7.86 17.78
C LEU A 186 15.20 9.21 17.08
N THR A 187 15.71 9.34 15.86
CA THR A 187 15.52 10.57 15.06
C THR A 187 14.42 10.37 14.05
N LYS A 188 14.45 9.23 13.34
CA LYS A 188 13.53 8.95 12.24
C LYS A 188 13.40 7.47 11.96
N ILE A 189 12.19 7.04 11.62
CA ILE A 189 11.92 5.71 11.08
C ILE A 189 11.25 5.88 9.73
N VAL A 190 11.77 5.17 8.72
CA VAL A 190 11.21 5.16 7.36
C VAL A 190 10.92 3.72 6.97
N ILE A 191 9.70 3.45 6.53
CA ILE A 191 9.28 2.12 6.08
C ILE A 191 8.69 2.25 4.68
N GLU A 192 9.33 1.63 3.69
CA GLU A 192 8.84 1.53 2.32
C GLU A 192 8.34 0.11 2.07
N TYR A 193 7.17 -0.02 1.43
CA TYR A 193 6.55 -1.33 1.17
C TYR A 193 5.62 -1.27 -0.03
N SER A 194 5.18 -2.43 -0.51
CA SER A 194 4.22 -2.58 -1.59
C SER A 194 2.93 -3.22 -1.10
N THR A 195 1.78 -2.76 -1.60
CA THR A 195 0.49 -3.42 -1.39
C THR A 195 0.32 -4.61 -2.35
N LEU A 196 -0.70 -5.45 -2.12
CA LEU A 196 -1.08 -6.53 -3.05
C LEU A 196 -1.45 -6.02 -4.44
N MET A 197 -1.96 -4.79 -4.54
CA MET A 197 -2.30 -4.13 -5.81
C MET A 197 -1.10 -3.39 -6.43
N ASN A 198 0.11 -3.69 -5.96
CA ASN A 198 1.37 -3.13 -6.44
C ASN A 198 1.47 -1.60 -6.30
N GLU A 199 0.77 -1.00 -5.33
CA GLU A 199 1.02 0.39 -4.94
C GLU A 199 2.24 0.43 -4.02
N ARG A 200 3.19 1.34 -4.31
CA ARG A 200 4.32 1.60 -3.42
C ARG A 200 3.89 2.61 -2.36
N MET A 201 4.12 2.25 -1.11
CA MET A 201 3.74 3.00 0.07
C MET A 201 4.98 3.38 0.86
N LYS A 202 4.90 4.49 1.57
CA LYS A 202 5.96 4.95 2.46
C LYS A 202 5.38 5.49 3.74
N TYR A 203 5.93 5.04 4.85
CA TYR A 203 5.63 5.49 6.19
C TYR A 203 6.84 6.21 6.75
N ILE A 204 6.62 7.35 7.40
CA ILE A 204 7.68 8.11 8.07
C ILE A 204 7.21 8.51 9.46
N MET A 205 7.98 8.12 10.48
CA MET A 205 7.87 8.67 11.83
C MET A 205 9.10 9.55 12.08
N ASP A 206 8.90 10.85 12.20
CA ASP A 206 9.92 11.88 12.39
C ASP A 206 9.82 12.41 13.83
N PHE A 207 10.75 11.99 14.68
CA PHE A 207 10.75 12.32 16.10
C PHE A 207 11.23 13.75 16.36
N ASP A 208 12.09 14.30 15.48
CA ASP A 208 12.56 15.68 15.58
C ASP A 208 11.41 16.67 15.34
N ARG A 209 10.53 16.34 14.37
CA ARG A 209 9.35 17.16 14.04
C ARG A 209 8.11 16.76 14.83
N LEU A 210 8.16 15.66 15.56
CA LEU A 210 7.00 15.01 16.20
C LEU A 210 5.86 14.79 15.21
N LYS A 211 6.17 14.25 14.03
CA LYS A 211 5.18 14.01 12.98
C LYS A 211 5.26 12.60 12.41
N GLU A 212 4.09 12.07 12.13
CA GLU A 212 3.89 10.80 11.44
C GLU A 212 3.24 11.06 10.08
N PHE A 213 3.74 10.40 9.04
CA PHE A 213 3.26 10.56 7.68
C PHE A 213 3.05 9.21 6.99
N HIS A 214 2.00 9.15 6.20
CA HIS A 214 1.71 8.03 5.29
C HIS A 214 1.62 8.56 3.87
N PHE A 215 2.39 7.98 2.96
CA PHE A 215 2.47 8.38 1.56
C PHE A 215 2.18 7.21 0.62
N VAL A 216 1.67 7.55 -0.56
CA VAL A 216 1.73 6.71 -1.77
C VAL A 216 2.82 7.29 -2.66
N ILE A 217 3.73 6.43 -3.14
CA ILE A 217 4.74 6.80 -4.12
C ILE A 217 4.10 6.63 -5.51
N ASN A 218 3.98 7.73 -6.26
CA ASN A 218 3.38 7.70 -7.59
C ASN A 218 4.32 7.12 -8.65
N GLU A 219 3.84 6.98 -9.89
CA GLU A 219 4.66 6.46 -11.02
C GLU A 219 5.87 7.33 -11.37
N LYS A 220 5.88 8.60 -10.95
CA LYS A 220 7.01 9.53 -11.09
C LYS A 220 7.98 9.48 -9.91
N ASN A 221 7.76 8.55 -8.97
CA ASN A 221 8.53 8.40 -7.74
C ASN A 221 8.46 9.63 -6.82
N GLU A 222 7.32 10.31 -6.81
CA GLU A 222 7.02 11.43 -5.91
C GLU A 222 6.09 10.95 -4.78
N ASP A 223 6.35 11.43 -3.57
CA ASP A 223 5.58 11.12 -2.37
C ASP A 223 4.27 11.93 -2.37
N VAL A 224 3.13 11.25 -2.40
CA VAL A 224 1.79 11.85 -2.26
C VAL A 224 1.26 11.56 -0.86
N THR A 225 1.16 12.59 -0.02
CA THR A 225 0.68 12.47 1.36
C THR A 225 -0.78 12.00 1.39
N LEU A 226 -1.03 10.91 2.09
CA LEU A 226 -2.37 10.43 2.43
C LEU A 226 -2.81 10.94 3.79
N PHE A 227 -1.92 10.81 4.79
CA PHE A 227 -2.18 11.22 6.16
C PHE A 227 -0.95 11.88 6.76
N GLU A 228 -1.22 12.82 7.66
CA GLU A 228 -0.24 13.51 8.48
C GLU A 228 -0.84 13.62 9.89
N PHE A 229 -0.09 13.17 10.90
CA PHE A 229 -0.49 13.20 12.29
C PHE A 229 0.62 13.82 13.15
N ASP A 230 0.23 14.58 14.17
CA ASP A 230 1.16 15.03 15.20
C ASP A 230 1.35 13.91 16.24
N ILE A 231 2.61 13.57 16.52
CA ILE A 231 2.97 12.57 17.52
C ILE A 231 2.80 13.20 18.90
N THR A 232 1.69 12.84 19.56
CA THR A 232 1.41 13.26 20.94
C THR A 232 1.64 12.10 21.90
N GLY A 233 2.61 12.26 22.80
CA GLY A 233 2.86 11.27 23.85
C GLY A 233 1.70 11.25 24.85
N SER A 234 0.95 10.14 24.88
CA SER A 234 -0.10 9.93 25.88
C SER A 234 0.42 9.02 26.99
N LYS A 235 0.33 9.47 28.25
CA LYS A 235 0.64 8.63 29.42
C LYS A 235 -0.59 7.82 29.78
N TRP A 236 -0.60 6.55 29.37
CA TRP A 236 -1.67 5.62 29.73
C TRP A 236 -1.31 4.92 31.04
N SER A 237 -2.26 4.88 31.98
CA SER A 237 -2.21 3.96 33.11
C SER A 237 -3.32 2.92 32.91
N TYR A 238 -3.00 1.64 33.11
CA TYR A 238 -4.01 0.59 33.08
C TYR A 238 -4.63 0.48 34.47
N PRO A 239 -5.89 0.90 34.68
CA PRO A 239 -6.57 0.66 35.95
C PRO A 239 -6.81 -0.85 36.11
N ASN A 240 -6.25 -1.43 37.16
CA ASN A 240 -6.56 -2.78 37.66
C ASN A 240 -6.47 -3.94 36.64
N LYS A 241 -5.27 -4.23 36.10
CA LYS A 241 -4.93 -5.64 35.83
C LYS A 241 -4.64 -6.29 37.18
N SER A 242 -5.70 -6.74 37.86
CA SER A 242 -5.59 -7.61 39.01
C SER A 242 -4.73 -8.81 38.64
N LYS A 243 -3.63 -9.01 39.37
CA LYS A 243 -2.90 -10.28 39.37
C LYS A 243 -3.87 -11.36 39.84
N ASN A 244 -4.52 -12.05 38.93
CA ASN A 244 -5.12 -13.36 39.08
C ASN A 244 -5.74 -13.66 37.72
N ASP A 245 -5.08 -14.54 36.97
CA ASP A 245 -5.68 -15.53 36.07
C ASP A 245 -4.51 -16.41 35.61
N ASP A 246 -4.33 -17.46 36.43
CA ASP A 246 -3.61 -18.74 36.32
C ASP A 246 -2.65 -19.00 35.13
#